data_AF-K9ASW4-F1
#
_entry.id   AF-K9ASW4-F1
#
_cell.length_a   1.000
_cell.length_b   1.000
_cell.length_c   1.000
_cell.angle_alpha   90.00
_cell.angle_beta   90.00
_cell.angle_gamma   90.00
#
_symmetry.space_group_name_H-M   'P 1'
#
loop_
_entity.id
_entity.type
_entity.pdbx_description
1 polymer ?
#
loop_
_entity_poly.entity_id
_entity_poly.type
_entity_poly.pdbx_seq_one_letter_code
_entity_poly.pdbx_strand_id
1 'polypeptide(L)'
;MTMIQKVIVVEGKSDKKRVKEVLNESVEIICTHGTMSIEKIDNMLDDLYDKDVFILADADEEGEKIRKWFRMYLSESTHIYIDSTYNEVSRCPRHYLSRRLERFGFKVKKDFVLKGKYTYHECYRAIEQYI
;
A
#
# COMPACT_ATOMS: atom_id res chain seq x y z
N MET A 1 -7.35 25.20 -1.46
CA MET A 1 -7.88 23.88 -1.83
C MET A 1 -6.68 23.00 -2.17
N THR A 2 -6.32 22.03 -1.32
CA THR A 2 -5.25 21.08 -1.66
C THR A 2 -5.82 20.11 -2.69
N MET A 3 -5.36 20.22 -3.94
CA MET A 3 -5.68 19.20 -4.94
C MET A 3 -5.08 17.87 -4.46
N ILE A 4 -5.90 16.83 -4.36
CA ILE A 4 -5.42 15.50 -4.00
C ILE A 4 -4.73 14.95 -5.25
N GLN A 5 -3.39 15.07 -5.27
CA GLN A 5 -2.59 14.61 -6.41
C GLN A 5 -2.21 13.13 -6.30
N LYS A 6 -2.23 12.53 -5.10
CA LYS A 6 -1.80 11.14 -4.88
C LYS A 6 -2.97 10.20 -4.69
N VAL A 7 -2.93 9.07 -5.40
CA VAL A 7 -3.89 7.98 -5.27
C VAL A 7 -3.15 6.69 -4.90
N ILE A 8 -3.64 5.96 -3.92
CA ILE A 8 -3.20 4.59 -3.63
C ILE A 8 -4.31 3.62 -4.03
N VAL A 9 -3.99 2.70 -4.94
CA VAL A 9 -4.85 1.57 -5.28
C VAL A 9 -4.47 0.38 -4.41
N VAL A 10 -5.45 -0.17 -3.71
CA VAL A 10 -5.33 -1.38 -2.88
C VAL A 10 -6.35 -2.43 -3.27
N GLU A 11 -6.12 -3.68 -2.91
CA GLU A 11 -7.01 -4.77 -3.30
C GLU A 11 -8.33 -4.78 -2.49
N GLY A 12 -8.21 -4.70 -1.17
CA GLY A 12 -9.30 -4.87 -0.23
C GLY A 12 -9.63 -3.65 0.63
N LYS A 13 -10.81 -3.72 1.28
CA LYS A 13 -11.24 -2.72 2.28
C LYS A 13 -10.34 -2.74 3.52
N SER A 14 -9.83 -3.92 3.90
CA SER A 14 -8.93 -4.10 5.04
C SER A 14 -7.60 -3.40 4.81
N ASP A 15 -7.08 -3.46 3.59
CA ASP A 15 -5.84 -2.76 3.20
C ASP A 15 -6.04 -1.26 3.24
N LYS A 16 -7.15 -0.77 2.69
CA LYS A 16 -7.53 0.65 2.78
C LYS A 16 -7.56 1.13 4.22
N LYS A 17 -8.13 0.34 5.14
CA LYS A 17 -8.14 0.68 6.57
C LYS A 17 -6.71 0.73 7.13
N ARG A 18 -5.89 -0.28 6.84
CA ARG A 18 -4.49 -0.35 7.32
C ARG A 18 -3.63 0.82 6.82
N VAL A 19 -3.78 1.20 5.56
CA VAL A 19 -3.06 2.34 4.94
C VAL A 19 -3.52 3.66 5.56
N LYS A 20 -4.82 3.86 5.78
CA LYS A 20 -5.35 5.07 6.45
C LYS A 20 -4.84 5.23 7.88
N GLU A 21 -4.61 4.13 8.59
CA GLU A 21 -4.10 4.18 9.96
C GLU A 21 -2.69 4.79 10.03
N VAL A 22 -1.86 4.56 9.00
CA VAL A 22 -0.46 5.00 8.97
C VAL A 22 -0.23 6.34 8.26
N LEU A 23 -1.11 6.75 7.34
CA LEU A 23 -0.98 8.03 6.64
C LEU A 23 -1.29 9.23 7.53
N ASN A 24 -0.57 10.33 7.28
CA ASN A 24 -0.74 11.63 7.92
C ASN A 24 -0.95 12.76 6.89
N GLU A 25 -1.40 12.40 5.70
CA GLU A 25 -1.87 13.33 4.68
C GLU A 25 -3.16 12.80 4.05
N SER A 26 -3.90 13.68 3.38
CA SER A 26 -5.11 13.29 2.64
C SER A 26 -4.71 12.68 1.30
N VAL A 27 -4.79 11.36 1.21
CA VAL A 27 -4.57 10.59 -0.02
C VAL A 27 -5.88 9.92 -0.42
N GLU A 28 -6.18 9.90 -1.71
CA GLU A 28 -7.28 9.12 -2.23
C GLU A 28 -6.90 7.64 -2.24
N ILE A 29 -7.77 6.77 -1.70
CA ILE A 29 -7.51 5.32 -1.63
C ILE A 29 -8.65 4.58 -2.30
N ILE A 30 -8.35 3.93 -3.42
CA ILE A 30 -9.30 3.17 -4.24
C ILE A 30 -9.12 1.68 -3.98
N CYS A 31 -10.22 0.94 -3.84
CA CYS A 31 -10.21 -0.51 -3.65
C CYS A 31 -10.63 -1.20 -4.94
N THR A 32 -9.88 -2.22 -5.39
CA THR A 32 -10.23 -3.01 -6.59
C THR A 32 -11.32 -4.07 -6.31
N HIS A 33 -11.55 -4.35 -5.02
CA HIS A 33 -12.47 -5.36 -4.51
C HIS A 33 -12.09 -6.78 -4.96
N GLY A 34 -10.82 -7.14 -4.74
CA GLY A 34 -10.27 -8.44 -5.14
C GLY A 34 -9.90 -8.42 -6.63
N THR A 35 -10.59 -9.23 -7.42
CA THR A 35 -10.26 -9.46 -8.82
C THR A 35 -10.48 -8.23 -9.70
N MET A 36 -9.49 -7.98 -10.56
CA MET A 36 -9.51 -6.90 -11.53
C MET A 36 -9.84 -7.43 -12.92
N SER A 37 -10.87 -6.86 -13.56
CA SER A 37 -11.19 -7.07 -14.98
C SER A 37 -10.75 -5.86 -15.80
N ILE A 38 -10.63 -6.04 -17.12
CA ILE A 38 -10.28 -4.96 -18.05
C ILE A 38 -11.26 -3.79 -17.89
N GLU A 39 -12.56 -4.07 -17.83
CA GLU A 39 -13.62 -3.06 -17.67
C GLU A 39 -13.47 -2.26 -16.38
N LYS A 40 -13.05 -2.88 -15.27
CA LYS A 40 -12.83 -2.17 -14.01
C LYS A 40 -11.67 -1.19 -14.12
N ILE A 41 -10.59 -1.59 -14.82
CA ILE A 41 -9.44 -0.72 -15.01
C ILE A 41 -9.81 0.45 -15.89
N ASP A 42 -10.51 0.19 -17.00
CA ASP A 42 -10.95 1.23 -17.93
C ASP A 42 -11.77 2.30 -17.22
N ASN A 43 -12.76 1.89 -16.42
CA ASN A 43 -13.54 2.81 -15.59
C ASN A 43 -12.70 3.56 -14.54
N MET A 44 -11.62 2.96 -14.04
CA MET A 44 -10.72 3.61 -13.07
C MET A 44 -9.72 4.56 -13.74
N LEU A 45 -9.39 4.39 -15.02
CA LEU A 45 -8.37 5.20 -15.70
C LEU A 45 -8.76 6.69 -15.71
N ASP A 46 -10.04 7.00 -15.92
CA ASP A 46 -10.54 8.38 -15.90
C ASP A 46 -10.31 9.06 -14.54
N ASP A 47 -10.52 8.33 -13.44
CA ASP A 47 -10.30 8.83 -12.07
C ASP A 47 -8.82 8.92 -11.70
N LEU A 48 -7.97 8.17 -12.39
CA LEU A 48 -6.53 8.06 -12.15
C LEU A 48 -5.71 9.00 -13.02
N TYR A 49 -6.30 9.58 -14.07
CA TYR A 49 -5.63 10.46 -15.01
C TYR A 49 -5.11 11.73 -14.32
N ASP A 50 -3.90 12.15 -14.67
CA ASP A 50 -3.21 13.34 -14.11
C ASP A 50 -2.96 13.29 -12.59
N LYS A 51 -2.99 12.08 -12.00
CA LYS A 51 -2.67 11.84 -10.58
C LYS A 51 -1.44 10.95 -10.43
N ASP A 52 -0.71 11.13 -9.34
CA ASP A 52 0.36 10.23 -8.93
C ASP A 52 -0.25 8.92 -8.39
N VAL A 53 -0.25 7.89 -9.23
CA VAL A 53 -0.87 6.60 -8.90
C VAL A 53 0.12 5.64 -8.27
N PHE A 54 -0.21 5.11 -7.11
CA PHE A 54 0.58 4.13 -6.37
C PHE A 54 -0.19 2.81 -6.21
N ILE A 55 0.39 1.71 -6.68
CA ILE A 55 -0.23 0.38 -6.60
C ILE A 55 0.35 -0.38 -5.41
N LEU A 56 -0.48 -0.61 -4.39
CA LEU A 56 -0.16 -1.39 -3.20
C LEU A 56 -1.07 -2.62 -3.14
N ALA A 57 -0.70 -3.63 -3.92
CA ALA A 57 -1.38 -4.92 -3.96
C ALA A 57 -0.68 -5.96 -3.07
N ASP A 58 -1.39 -7.04 -2.75
CA ASP A 58 -0.87 -8.15 -1.98
C ASP A 58 0.28 -8.87 -2.72
N ALA A 59 1.05 -9.66 -1.96
CA ALA A 59 2.20 -10.41 -2.46
C ALA A 59 1.81 -11.83 -2.86
N ASP A 60 0.70 -11.96 -3.59
CA ASP A 60 0.15 -13.21 -4.10
C ASP A 60 -0.07 -13.15 -5.63
N GLU A 61 -0.63 -14.22 -6.20
CA GLU A 61 -0.87 -14.31 -7.64
C GLU A 61 -1.90 -13.28 -8.14
N GLU A 62 -2.91 -12.96 -7.34
CA GLU A 62 -3.94 -11.97 -7.71
C GLU A 62 -3.36 -10.55 -7.69
N GLY A 63 -2.59 -10.22 -6.66
CA GLY A 63 -1.85 -8.97 -6.58
C GLY A 63 -0.88 -8.79 -7.76
N GLU A 64 -0.19 -9.85 -8.20
CA GLU A 64 0.68 -9.77 -9.38
C GLU A 64 -0.11 -9.60 -10.69
N LYS A 65 -1.31 -10.21 -10.83
CA LYS A 65 -2.21 -9.95 -11.96
C LYS A 65 -2.64 -8.48 -11.99
N ILE A 66 -3.04 -7.91 -10.85
CA ILE A 66 -3.37 -6.48 -10.74
C ILE A 66 -2.20 -5.63 -11.19
N ARG A 67 -0.98 -5.91 -10.69
CA ARG A 67 0.24 -5.20 -11.08
C ARG A 67 0.50 -5.29 -12.59
N LYS A 68 0.32 -6.47 -13.19
CA LYS A 68 0.48 -6.68 -14.63
C LYS A 68 -0.48 -5.80 -15.44
N TRP A 69 -1.74 -5.72 -15.02
CA TRP A 69 -2.69 -4.86 -15.70
C TRP A 69 -2.32 -3.38 -15.60
N PHE A 70 -1.98 -2.88 -14.41
CA PHE A 70 -1.57 -1.48 -14.26
C PHE A 70 -0.32 -1.14 -15.09
N ARG A 71 0.68 -2.05 -15.18
CA ARG A 71 1.83 -1.84 -16.07
C ARG A 71 1.46 -1.73 -17.55
N MET A 72 0.40 -2.42 -17.97
CA MET A 72 -0.04 -2.46 -19.37
C MET A 72 -0.90 -1.25 -19.75
N TYR A 73 -1.77 -0.78 -18.84
CA TYR A 73 -2.74 0.28 -19.12
C TYR A 73 -2.36 1.64 -18.53
N LEU A 74 -1.55 1.67 -17.47
CA LEU A 74 -1.14 2.88 -16.76
C LEU A 74 0.35 2.81 -16.37
N SER A 75 1.21 2.94 -17.38
CA SER A 75 2.66 2.79 -17.22
C SER A 75 3.32 3.80 -16.28
N GLU A 76 2.67 4.94 -16.03
CA GLU A 76 3.10 5.96 -15.07
C GLU A 76 2.87 5.56 -13.60
N SER A 77 2.14 4.47 -13.35
CA SER A 77 1.87 4.01 -11.99
C SER A 77 3.12 3.48 -11.27
N THR A 78 3.24 3.84 -10.00
CA THR A 78 4.34 3.43 -9.12
C THR A 78 3.94 2.23 -8.28
N HIS A 79 4.65 1.11 -8.42
CA HIS A 79 4.33 -0.11 -7.69
C HIS A 79 5.06 -0.18 -6.34
N ILE A 80 4.29 -0.25 -5.27
CA ILE A 80 4.79 -0.45 -3.90
C ILE A 80 4.70 -1.95 -3.59
N TYR A 81 5.83 -2.54 -3.23
CA TYR A 81 5.94 -3.94 -2.83
C TYR A 81 6.07 -4.05 -1.31
N ILE A 82 5.27 -4.93 -0.72
CA ILE A 82 5.43 -5.37 0.67
C ILE A 82 6.31 -6.62 0.73
N ASP A 83 6.80 -6.94 1.92
CA ASP A 83 7.58 -8.14 2.16
C ASP A 83 6.65 -9.35 2.04
N SER A 84 7.06 -10.35 1.25
CA SER A 84 6.28 -11.56 1.01
C SER A 84 6.04 -12.35 2.29
N THR A 85 6.82 -12.14 3.36
CA THR A 85 6.58 -12.75 4.68
C THR A 85 5.20 -12.40 5.25
N TYR A 86 4.66 -11.22 4.93
CA TYR A 86 3.34 -10.81 5.42
C TYR A 86 2.18 -11.27 4.54
N ASN A 87 2.45 -11.65 3.28
CA ASN A 87 1.51 -11.98 2.19
C ASN A 87 0.49 -10.88 1.84
N GLU A 88 -0.22 -10.33 2.82
CA GLU A 88 -1.29 -9.36 2.65
C GLU A 88 -0.91 -8.00 3.26
N VAL A 89 -1.30 -6.91 2.59
CA VAL A 89 -1.10 -5.53 3.06
C VAL A 89 -1.81 -5.33 4.39
N SER A 90 -3.01 -5.90 4.54
CA SER A 90 -3.79 -5.84 5.77
C SER A 90 -3.09 -6.47 6.97
N ARG A 91 -2.13 -7.38 6.78
CA ARG A 91 -1.37 -8.05 7.84
C ARG A 91 -0.06 -7.35 8.19
N CYS A 92 0.46 -6.51 7.30
CA CYS A 92 1.72 -5.79 7.53
C CYS A 92 1.70 -4.96 8.83
N PRO A 93 2.73 -5.06 9.68
CA PRO A 93 2.88 -4.21 10.85
C PRO A 93 2.83 -2.72 10.46
N ARG A 94 2.18 -1.89 11.29
CA ARG A 94 2.00 -0.45 11.00
C ARG A 94 3.33 0.29 10.84
N HIS A 95 4.32 -0.05 11.66
CA HIS A 95 5.67 0.53 11.56
C HIS A 95 6.34 0.18 10.22
N TYR A 96 6.23 -1.09 9.78
CA TYR A 96 6.75 -1.54 8.49
C TYR A 96 6.08 -0.77 7.34
N LEU A 97 4.74 -0.72 7.34
CA LEU A 97 3.98 -0.05 6.28
C LEU A 97 4.25 1.46 6.25
N SER A 98 4.33 2.11 7.41
CA SER A 98 4.66 3.54 7.50
C SER A 98 6.03 3.85 6.89
N ARG A 99 7.06 3.07 7.22
CA ARG A 99 8.40 3.23 6.65
C ARG A 99 8.43 2.94 5.15
N ARG A 100 7.62 1.97 4.69
CA ARG A 100 7.48 1.67 3.27
C ARG A 100 6.90 2.86 2.53
N LEU A 101 5.76 3.39 2.98
CA LEU A 101 5.08 4.53 2.36
C LEU A 101 5.93 5.81 2.42
N GLU A 102 6.64 6.05 3.53
CA GLU A 102 7.55 7.21 3.66
C GLU A 102 8.64 7.22 2.57
N ARG A 103 9.16 6.05 2.17
CA ARG A 103 10.12 5.96 1.05
C ARG A 103 9.57 6.38 -0.30
N PHE A 104 8.25 6.31 -0.49
CA PHE A 104 7.55 6.79 -1.68
C PHE A 104 7.06 8.24 -1.53
N GLY A 105 7.54 8.96 -0.51
CA GLY A 105 7.25 10.37 -0.31
C GLY A 105 5.89 10.64 0.35
N PHE A 106 5.26 9.64 0.97
CA PHE A 106 4.06 9.84 1.76
C PHE A 106 4.39 10.38 3.16
N LYS A 107 3.60 11.32 3.66
CA LYS A 107 3.62 11.76 5.05
C LYS A 107 2.90 10.71 5.89
N VAL A 108 3.63 10.12 6.83
CA VAL A 108 3.11 9.09 7.74
C VAL A 108 3.07 9.59 9.19
N LYS A 109 2.24 8.95 10.01
CA LYS A 109 2.17 9.25 11.44
C LYS A 109 3.47 8.82 12.11
N LYS A 110 4.04 9.71 12.92
CA LYS A 110 5.32 9.48 13.60
C LYS A 110 5.21 8.51 14.78
N ASP A 111 4.00 8.15 15.18
CA ASP A 111 3.72 7.22 16.27
C ASP A 111 4.30 5.82 16.02
N PHE A 112 4.56 5.49 14.76
CA PHE A 112 5.12 4.20 14.33
C PHE A 112 6.61 4.29 13.92
N VAL A 113 7.19 5.50 13.94
CA VAL A 113 8.59 5.72 13.58
C VAL A 113 9.44 5.44 14.80
N LEU A 114 10.14 4.29 14.78
CA LEU A 114 11.14 3.96 15.79
C LEU A 114 12.26 5.01 15.75
N LYS A 115 12.24 5.95 16.70
CA LYS A 115 13.36 6.85 16.95
C LYS A 115 14.50 6.05 17.56
N GLY A 116 15.42 5.54 16.74
CA GLY A 116 16.69 5.00 17.22
C GLY A 116 17.22 3.85 16.40
N LYS A 117 18.55 3.71 16.41
CA LYS A 117 19.32 2.62 15.83
C LYS A 117 19.03 1.28 16.55
N TYR A 118 17.82 0.75 16.43
CA TYR A 118 17.50 -0.61 16.89
C TYR A 118 17.05 -1.48 15.73
N THR A 119 17.90 -2.48 15.50
CA THR A 119 17.89 -3.52 14.50
C THR A 119 16.84 -4.58 14.89
N TYR A 120 16.07 -5.11 13.94
CA TYR A 120 14.96 -6.06 14.16
C TYR A 120 15.39 -7.41 14.80
N HIS A 121 16.65 -7.59 15.21
CA HIS A 121 17.09 -8.75 15.99
C HIS A 121 16.33 -8.88 17.34
N GLU A 122 15.63 -7.83 17.79
CA GLU A 122 14.82 -7.84 19.01
C GLU A 122 13.34 -8.22 18.78
N CYS A 123 12.83 -8.20 17.54
CA CYS A 123 11.41 -8.46 17.26
C CYS A 123 11.04 -9.95 17.24
N TYR A 124 12.00 -10.87 17.31
CA TYR A 124 11.70 -12.31 17.32
C TYR A 124 11.50 -12.90 18.74
N ARG A 125 11.94 -12.21 19.80
CA ARG A 125 11.85 -12.73 21.18
C ARG A 125 10.49 -12.53 21.84
N ALA A 126 9.65 -11.63 21.33
CA ALA A 126 8.31 -11.40 21.85
C ALA A 126 7.24 -12.32 21.24
N ILE A 127 7.52 -12.94 20.09
CA ILE A 127 6.58 -13.84 19.41
C ILE A 127 6.61 -15.25 20.04
N GLU A 128 7.74 -15.66 20.63
CA GLU A 128 7.85 -16.94 21.36
C GLU A 128 7.14 -16.97 22.72
N GLN A 129 6.62 -15.84 23.22
CA GLN A 129 5.87 -15.81 24.48
C GLN A 129 4.36 -16.04 24.31
N TYR A 130 3.88 -16.21 23.08
CA TYR A 130 2.47 -16.42 22.75
C TYR A 130 2.22 -17.62 21.81
N ILE A 131 3.20 -18.53 21.70
CA ILE A 131 3.04 -19.88 21.11
C ILE A 131 3.25 -20.91 22.22
#